data_AF-A0A8T6DJ71-F1
#
_entry.id   AF-A0A8T6DJ71-F1
#
_cell.length_a   1.000
_cell.length_b   1.000
_cell.length_c   1.000
_cell.angle_alpha   90.00
_cell.angle_beta   90.00
_cell.angle_gamma   90.00
#
_symmetry.space_group_name_H-M   'P 1'
#
loop_
_entity.id
_entity.type
_entity.pdbx_description
1 polymer ?
#
loop_
_entity_poly.entity_id
_entity_poly.type
_entity_poly.pdbx_seq_one_letter_code
_entity_poly.pdbx_strand_id
1 'polypeptide(L)'
;MASPIITIDGPSGSGKTTVGLAVAERLGLCLIDTGLVYRAVAYECLRWGKDPRDGSAARDAARELEADLSPGSRPKLRINGRLLDPRLRSSTAHLYLAQVERAVPLVARQDAVRTALLPKQRALLHDGAVLLGRDVGTTVCPEADLKVYLRASAAVRARRLHSDHRGGAGLAGGVDQVRSEIERRDDFDTNRASSPLRVPPGALILDTESLSARAVTRAILAAFNGAQARPEWPLANSLLMTAVTSFFDVYLRLYCEPIRLEGLENVPSHGPVIVAARHVHNADVNFLAHYSPRQLQFLAKSSLFEWPLIGYAIHALRAIPVQRNVAETTGLRRGLKALADGGAVCIFPEGTRHRDGILGRPYPGAGLLALRSGAPVVPAVVDGLERLDLSQLACPEPESVAMRFGPPFRLRPPAALRGGRAARWASWAIMHEIARLLPESASAAIAPELEQFTGDRS
;
A
#
# COMPACT_ATOMS: atom_id res chain seq x y z
N MET A 1 7.40 -11.87 -12.81
CA MET A 1 6.63 -10.62 -12.62
C MET A 1 7.62 -9.48 -12.62
N ALA A 2 7.29 -8.34 -13.22
CA ALA A 2 8.15 -7.16 -13.17
C ALA A 2 8.33 -6.73 -11.70
N SER A 3 9.55 -6.36 -11.33
CA SER A 3 9.86 -5.92 -9.96
C SER A 3 9.24 -4.54 -9.71
N PRO A 4 8.53 -4.32 -8.60
CA PRO A 4 7.71 -3.12 -8.42
C PRO A 4 8.55 -1.86 -8.18
N ILE A 5 8.09 -0.74 -8.72
CA ILE A 5 8.69 0.58 -8.59
C ILE A 5 7.70 1.55 -7.93
N ILE A 6 8.12 2.15 -6.82
CA ILE A 6 7.34 3.16 -6.10
C ILE A 6 8.10 4.47 -6.14
N THR A 7 7.51 5.55 -6.64
CA THR A 7 8.11 6.88 -6.58
C THR A 7 7.52 7.70 -5.44
N ILE A 8 8.38 8.42 -4.70
CA ILE A 8 7.97 9.36 -3.65
C ILE A 8 8.59 10.72 -3.95
N ASP A 9 7.77 11.61 -4.49
CA ASP A 9 8.09 12.99 -4.82
C ASP A 9 7.66 13.96 -3.72
N GLY A 10 8.20 15.18 -3.76
CA GLY A 10 7.78 16.28 -2.88
C GLY A 10 8.92 17.22 -2.48
N PRO A 11 8.61 18.37 -1.85
CA PRO A 11 9.60 19.38 -1.50
C PRO A 11 10.54 18.92 -0.37
N SER A 12 11.64 19.65 -0.15
CA SER A 12 12.59 19.32 0.94
C SER A 12 11.90 19.40 2.30
N GLY A 13 12.25 18.49 3.23
CA GLY A 13 11.69 18.46 4.58
C GLY A 13 10.29 17.82 4.70
N SER A 14 9.73 17.26 3.61
CA SER A 14 8.42 16.57 3.65
C SER A 14 8.47 15.15 4.24
N GLY A 15 9.65 14.64 4.65
CA GLY A 15 9.80 13.33 5.28
C GLY A 15 10.06 12.16 4.30
N LYS A 16 10.32 12.43 3.02
CA LYS A 16 10.56 11.41 1.97
C LYS A 16 11.57 10.34 2.37
N THR A 17 12.75 10.71 2.85
CA THR A 17 13.81 9.74 3.19
C THR A 17 13.38 8.81 4.33
N THR A 18 12.73 9.34 5.37
CA THR A 18 12.24 8.56 6.51
C THR A 18 11.14 7.59 6.08
N VAL A 19 10.13 8.08 5.35
CA VAL A 19 9.02 7.26 4.85
C VAL A 19 9.50 6.25 3.82
N GLY A 20 10.35 6.67 2.88
CA GLY A 20 10.90 5.84 1.82
C GLY A 20 11.70 4.65 2.33
N LEU A 21 12.58 4.88 3.32
CA LEU A 21 13.30 3.80 4.01
C LEU A 21 12.32 2.80 4.62
N ALA A 22 11.32 3.31 5.35
CA ALA A 22 10.34 2.49 6.05
C ALA A 22 9.42 1.69 5.11
N VAL A 23 9.16 2.20 3.89
CA VAL A 23 8.44 1.48 2.82
C VAL A 23 9.34 0.43 2.19
N ALA A 24 10.57 0.79 1.81
CA ALA A 24 11.54 -0.10 1.18
C ALA A 24 11.85 -1.32 2.07
N GLU A 25 12.05 -1.09 3.37
CA GLU A 25 12.28 -2.15 4.36
C GLU A 25 11.11 -3.14 4.45
N ARG A 26 9.87 -2.63 4.51
CA ARG A 26 8.66 -3.47 4.63
C ARG A 26 8.34 -4.26 3.36
N LEU A 27 8.73 -3.75 2.19
CA LEU A 27 8.49 -4.40 0.90
C LEU A 27 9.70 -5.22 0.42
N GLY A 28 10.83 -5.19 1.14
CA GLY A 28 12.05 -5.87 0.70
C GLY A 28 12.66 -5.26 -0.57
N LEU A 29 12.42 -3.97 -0.83
CA LEU A 29 12.89 -3.27 -2.02
C LEU A 29 14.16 -2.46 -1.75
N CYS A 30 14.91 -2.17 -2.81
CA CYS A 30 16.02 -1.23 -2.76
C CYS A 30 15.51 0.21 -2.62
N LEU A 31 16.23 1.05 -1.87
CA LEU A 31 15.95 2.49 -1.82
C LEU A 31 16.92 3.26 -2.70
N ILE A 32 16.40 4.13 -3.55
CA ILE A 32 17.19 5.06 -4.35
C ILE A 32 16.83 6.49 -3.93
N ASP A 33 17.75 7.18 -3.28
CA ASP A 33 17.60 8.60 -2.91
C ASP A 33 18.34 9.47 -3.93
N THR A 34 17.61 10.02 -4.91
CA THR A 34 18.21 10.89 -5.93
C THR A 34 18.81 12.16 -5.33
N GLY A 35 18.29 12.63 -4.19
CA GLY A 35 18.89 13.75 -3.46
C GLY A 35 20.29 13.43 -2.95
N LEU A 36 20.56 12.17 -2.58
CA LEU A 36 21.91 11.72 -2.23
C LEU A 36 22.83 11.64 -3.45
N VAL A 37 22.31 11.24 -4.61
CA VAL A 37 23.05 11.23 -5.88
C VAL A 37 23.54 12.64 -6.23
N TYR A 38 22.65 13.64 -6.19
CA TYR A 38 23.06 15.03 -6.46
C TYR A 38 24.02 15.60 -5.40
N ARG A 39 23.90 15.19 -4.13
CA ARG A 39 24.88 15.54 -3.08
C ARG A 39 26.26 14.95 -3.37
N ALA A 40 26.33 13.71 -3.84
CA ALA A 40 27.59 13.07 -4.19
C ALA A 40 28.31 13.82 -5.32
N VAL A 41 27.57 14.18 -6.38
CA VAL A 41 28.12 15.00 -7.49
C VAL A 41 28.59 16.37 -6.98
N ALA A 42 27.76 17.06 -6.18
CA ALA A 42 28.12 18.37 -5.63
C ALA A 42 29.35 18.31 -4.71
N TYR A 43 29.46 17.28 -3.88
CA TYR A 43 30.63 17.04 -3.04
C TYR A 43 31.89 16.83 -3.87
N GLU A 44 31.81 16.02 -4.93
CA GLU A 44 32.99 15.74 -5.76
C GLU A 44 33.47 16.97 -6.52
N CYS A 45 32.56 17.82 -7.03
CA CYS A 45 32.94 19.12 -7.61
C CYS A 45 33.74 19.98 -6.63
N LEU A 46 33.24 20.11 -5.40
CA LEU A 46 33.91 20.89 -4.35
C LEU A 46 35.26 20.28 -3.96
N ARG A 47 35.34 18.94 -3.91
CA ARG A 47 36.58 18.22 -3.64
C ARG A 47 37.65 18.46 -4.70
N TRP A 48 37.27 18.57 -5.98
CA TRP A 48 38.19 18.91 -7.06
C TRP A 48 38.56 20.41 -7.11
N GLY A 49 38.05 21.22 -6.18
CA GLY A 49 38.24 22.67 -6.19
C GLY A 49 37.57 23.35 -7.39
N LYS A 50 36.54 22.71 -7.99
CA LYS A 50 35.80 23.23 -9.13
C LYS A 50 34.54 23.95 -8.65
N ASP A 51 34.14 24.97 -9.39
CA ASP A 51 32.88 25.66 -9.15
C ASP A 51 31.72 24.70 -9.42
N PRO A 52 30.77 24.48 -8.47
CA PRO A 52 29.59 23.66 -8.73
C PRO A 52 28.68 24.15 -9.85
N ARG A 53 28.91 25.37 -10.37
CA ARG A 53 28.27 25.95 -11.57
C ARG A 53 28.95 25.52 -12.88
N ASP A 54 30.14 24.91 -12.81
CA ASP A 54 30.83 24.37 -13.97
C ASP A 54 30.16 23.06 -14.44
N GLY A 55 29.44 23.19 -15.57
CA GLY A 55 28.77 22.10 -16.26
C GLY A 55 29.63 20.89 -16.59
N SER A 56 30.92 21.10 -16.87
CA SER A 56 31.80 20.01 -17.26
C SER A 56 32.17 19.15 -16.07
N ALA A 57 32.66 19.76 -14.99
CA ALA A 57 33.10 19.03 -13.80
C ALA A 57 31.94 18.24 -13.16
N ALA A 58 30.76 18.85 -13.04
CA ALA A 58 29.59 18.17 -12.47
C ALA A 58 29.09 17.02 -13.35
N ARG A 59 29.13 17.18 -14.68
CA ARG A 59 28.78 16.11 -15.63
C ARG A 59 29.78 14.96 -15.54
N ASP A 60 31.07 15.25 -15.43
CA ASP A 60 32.11 14.23 -15.38
C ASP A 60 32.01 13.43 -14.06
N ALA A 61 31.78 14.10 -12.92
CA ALA A 61 31.46 13.44 -11.65
C ALA A 61 30.18 12.58 -11.73
N ALA A 62 29.15 13.04 -12.45
CA ALA A 62 27.93 12.26 -12.67
C ALA A 62 28.16 11.02 -13.54
N ARG A 63 29.07 11.06 -14.52
CA ARG A 63 29.44 9.92 -15.38
C ARG A 63 30.18 8.83 -14.62
N GLU A 64 31.01 9.21 -13.66
CA GLU A 64 31.79 8.29 -12.83
C GLU A 64 31.02 7.77 -11.61
N LEU A 65 29.76 8.17 -11.44
CA LEU A 65 28.94 7.73 -10.31
C LEU A 65 28.49 6.27 -10.45
N GLU A 66 28.73 5.51 -9.39
CA GLU A 66 28.28 4.14 -9.19
C GLU A 66 27.47 4.07 -7.89
N ALA A 67 26.53 3.13 -7.83
CA ALA A 67 25.69 2.93 -6.65
C ALA A 67 25.50 1.44 -6.39
N ASP A 68 25.92 0.99 -5.20
CA ASP A 68 25.63 -0.34 -4.70
C ASP A 68 24.33 -0.27 -3.87
N LEU A 69 23.33 -1.05 -4.27
CA LEU A 69 22.04 -1.11 -3.59
C LEU A 69 21.94 -2.36 -2.72
N SER A 70 21.22 -2.23 -1.61
CA SER A 70 20.84 -3.37 -0.78
C SER A 70 19.41 -3.15 -0.27
N PRO A 71 18.54 -4.17 -0.28
CA PRO A 71 17.17 -4.05 0.20
C PRO A 71 17.09 -3.43 1.61
N GLY A 72 16.14 -2.52 1.82
CA GLY A 72 15.93 -1.85 3.11
C GLY A 72 17.07 -0.93 3.57
N SER A 73 18.11 -0.71 2.76
CA SER A 73 19.25 0.14 3.09
C SER A 73 19.37 1.34 2.18
N ARG A 74 20.08 2.38 2.65
CA ARG A 74 20.48 3.52 1.82
C ARG A 74 21.51 3.06 0.77
N PRO A 75 21.53 3.69 -0.41
CA PRO A 75 22.51 3.37 -1.44
C PRO A 75 23.92 3.71 -0.95
N LYS A 76 24.88 2.84 -1.23
CA LYS A 76 26.32 3.12 -1.08
C LYS A 76 26.80 3.71 -2.39
N LEU A 77 27.14 4.99 -2.38
CA LEU A 77 27.57 5.69 -3.59
C LEU A 77 29.09 5.65 -3.74
N ARG A 78 29.57 5.54 -4.97
CA ARG A 78 30.98 5.69 -5.31
C ARG A 78 31.13 6.67 -6.47
N ILE A 79 32.20 7.46 -6.45
CA ILE A 79 32.65 8.24 -7.60
C ILE A 79 34.15 8.01 -7.73
N ASN A 80 34.63 7.60 -8.90
CA ASN A 80 36.04 7.21 -9.13
C ASN A 80 36.54 6.16 -8.12
N GLY A 81 35.73 5.14 -7.84
CA GLY A 81 36.04 4.07 -6.88
C GLY A 81 36.01 4.46 -5.39
N ARG A 82 35.91 5.76 -5.06
CA ARG A 82 35.84 6.26 -3.68
C ARG A 82 34.43 6.08 -3.12
N LEU A 83 34.31 5.35 -2.01
CA LEU A 83 33.06 5.21 -1.28
C LEU A 83 32.65 6.52 -0.59
N LEU A 84 31.40 6.92 -0.81
CA LEU A 84 30.73 8.07 -0.22
C LEU A 84 29.61 7.56 0.71
N ASP A 85 29.96 7.20 1.95
CA ASP A 85 29.00 6.62 2.90
C ASP A 85 28.17 7.71 3.60
N PRO A 86 26.82 7.73 3.42
CA PRO A 86 25.94 8.68 4.07
C PRO A 86 25.74 8.46 5.58
N ARG A 87 26.20 7.34 6.16
CA ARG A 87 26.01 6.95 7.56
C ARG A 87 27.10 7.46 8.51
N LEU A 88 28.22 7.96 7.99
CA LEU A 88 29.33 8.48 8.81
C LEU A 88 28.98 9.85 9.39
N ARG A 89 28.22 9.89 10.50
CA ARG A 89 27.74 11.10 11.22
C ARG A 89 28.78 11.79 12.13
N SER A 90 30.08 11.57 11.94
CA SER A 90 31.08 12.49 12.51
C SER A 90 31.21 13.72 11.58
N SER A 91 31.98 14.72 11.97
CA SER A 91 32.35 15.92 11.18
C SER A 91 32.86 15.65 9.74
N THR A 92 32.96 14.37 9.34
CA THR A 92 33.28 13.81 8.03
C THR A 92 32.08 13.23 7.25
N ALA A 93 30.82 13.54 7.63
CA ALA A 93 29.62 13.27 6.82
C ALA A 93 29.59 14.16 5.56
N HIS A 94 30.57 13.98 4.69
CA HIS A 94 30.93 14.88 3.59
C HIS A 94 29.73 15.33 2.72
N LEU A 95 28.72 14.47 2.55
CA LEU A 95 27.54 14.72 1.73
C LEU A 95 26.52 15.67 2.36
N TYR A 96 26.55 15.89 3.67
CA TYR A 96 25.61 16.75 4.41
C TYR A 96 26.25 18.04 4.93
N LEU A 97 27.50 18.33 4.54
CA LEU A 97 28.14 19.60 4.87
C LEU A 97 27.33 20.77 4.31
N ALA A 98 27.24 21.87 5.05
CA ALA A 98 26.49 23.06 4.64
C ALA A 98 26.93 23.61 3.27
N GLN A 99 28.21 23.50 2.93
CA GLN A 99 28.72 23.85 1.59
C GLN A 99 28.20 22.92 0.48
N VAL A 100 28.04 21.63 0.76
CA VAL A 100 27.48 20.65 -0.19
C VAL A 100 25.98 20.90 -0.36
N GLU A 101 25.24 21.09 0.74
CA GLU A 101 23.80 21.42 0.68
C GLU A 101 23.52 22.68 -0.16
N ARG A 102 24.37 23.71 -0.04
CA ARG A 102 24.31 24.92 -0.89
C ARG A 102 24.66 24.66 -2.35
N ALA A 103 25.54 23.70 -2.63
CA ALA A 103 25.97 23.36 -3.99
C ALA A 103 24.98 22.45 -4.74
N VAL A 104 24.20 21.62 -4.05
CA VAL A 104 23.21 20.71 -4.66
C VAL A 104 22.28 21.41 -5.68
N PRO A 105 21.61 22.53 -5.38
CA PRO A 105 20.75 23.19 -6.37
C PRO A 105 21.53 23.84 -7.53
N LEU A 106 22.85 24.09 -7.38
CA LEU A 106 23.71 24.57 -8.47
C LEU A 106 24.03 23.44 -9.47
N VAL A 107 24.20 22.23 -8.97
CA VAL A 107 24.45 21.04 -9.80
C VAL A 107 23.15 20.51 -10.40
N ALA A 108 22.08 20.42 -9.62
CA ALA A 108 20.81 19.81 -10.03
C ALA A 108 20.07 20.59 -11.13
N ARG A 109 20.42 21.87 -11.35
CA ARG A 109 19.83 22.71 -12.42
C ARG A 109 20.46 22.47 -13.80
N GLN A 110 21.58 21.77 -13.87
CA GLN A 110 22.36 21.66 -15.09
C GLN A 110 21.88 20.48 -15.93
N ASP A 111 21.39 20.74 -17.14
CA ASP A 111 20.87 19.70 -18.03
C ASP A 111 21.92 18.62 -18.32
N ALA A 112 23.18 19.00 -18.53
CA ALA A 112 24.27 18.05 -18.77
C ALA A 112 24.42 17.03 -17.62
N VAL A 113 24.23 17.45 -16.37
CA VAL A 113 24.28 16.56 -15.19
C VAL A 113 23.05 15.66 -15.16
N ARG A 114 21.87 16.22 -15.38
CA ARG A 114 20.61 15.46 -15.38
C ARG A 114 20.59 14.39 -16.47
N THR A 115 21.02 14.75 -17.68
CA THR A 115 21.15 13.82 -18.82
C THR A 115 22.17 12.71 -18.53
N ALA A 116 23.28 13.00 -17.84
CA ALA A 116 24.25 11.98 -17.46
C ALA A 116 23.73 11.03 -16.37
N LEU A 117 22.94 11.53 -15.42
CA LEU A 117 22.42 10.74 -14.30
C LEU A 117 21.19 9.90 -14.66
N LEU A 118 20.34 10.35 -15.59
CA LEU A 118 19.09 9.68 -15.95
C LEU A 118 19.26 8.18 -16.32
N PRO A 119 20.16 7.79 -17.24
CA PRO A 119 20.34 6.37 -17.57
C PRO A 119 20.85 5.56 -16.37
N LYS A 120 21.71 6.14 -15.52
CA LYS A 120 22.20 5.49 -14.30
C LYS A 120 21.06 5.28 -13.30
N GLN A 121 20.22 6.29 -13.07
CA GLN A 121 19.07 6.18 -12.18
C GLN A 121 18.07 5.12 -12.65
N ARG A 122 17.85 5.00 -13.97
CA ARG A 122 16.97 3.97 -14.54
C ARG A 122 17.55 2.57 -14.47
N ALA A 123 18.87 2.41 -14.66
CA ALA A 123 19.54 1.11 -14.54
C ALA A 123 19.39 0.49 -13.14
N LEU A 124 19.24 1.33 -12.11
CA LEU A 124 19.05 0.91 -10.72
C LEU A 124 17.63 0.36 -10.42
N LEU A 125 16.68 0.45 -11.35
CA LEU A 125 15.28 0.08 -11.12
C LEU A 125 14.98 -1.40 -11.44
N HIS A 126 15.93 -2.15 -12.00
CA HIS A 126 15.73 -3.51 -12.52
C HIS A 126 15.12 -4.49 -11.49
N ASP A 127 15.63 -4.47 -10.25
CA ASP A 127 15.20 -5.38 -9.19
C ASP A 127 14.06 -4.81 -8.33
N GLY A 128 13.42 -3.73 -8.78
CA GLY A 128 12.37 -3.03 -8.05
C GLY A 128 12.95 -2.09 -7.00
N ALA A 129 12.30 -0.93 -6.83
CA ALA A 129 12.85 0.13 -6.00
C ALA A 129 11.80 1.08 -5.45
N VAL A 130 12.09 1.63 -4.27
CA VAL A 130 11.50 2.88 -3.80
C VAL A 130 12.42 4.03 -4.23
N LEU A 131 11.95 4.85 -5.15
CA LEU A 131 12.70 5.97 -5.72
C LEU A 131 12.23 7.30 -5.11
N LEU A 132 13.13 8.00 -4.44
CA LEU A 132 12.85 9.29 -3.79
C LEU A 132 13.39 10.45 -4.62
N GLY A 133 12.62 11.52 -4.74
CA GLY A 133 13.09 12.72 -5.43
C GLY A 133 12.12 13.89 -5.40
N ARG A 134 12.31 14.78 -6.38
CA ARG A 134 11.45 15.94 -6.64
C ARG A 134 10.65 15.80 -7.93
N ASP A 135 11.16 15.02 -8.87
CA ASP A 135 10.65 14.84 -10.23
C ASP A 135 10.83 13.39 -10.72
N VAL A 136 10.94 12.45 -9.78
CA VAL A 136 11.24 11.05 -10.12
C VAL A 136 10.05 10.37 -10.77
N GLY A 137 8.82 10.62 -10.30
CA GLY A 137 7.59 10.11 -10.90
C GLY A 137 7.16 10.83 -12.19
N THR A 138 7.78 11.97 -12.52
CA THR A 138 7.52 12.70 -13.79
C THR A 138 8.59 12.47 -14.85
N THR A 139 9.86 12.27 -14.44
CA THR A 139 11.00 12.23 -15.37
C THR A 139 11.68 10.86 -15.37
N VAL A 140 12.05 10.36 -14.18
CA VAL A 140 12.91 9.16 -14.08
C VAL A 140 12.11 7.89 -14.38
N CYS A 141 10.98 7.72 -13.70
CA CYS A 141 10.07 6.59 -13.89
C CYS A 141 8.61 7.07 -13.96
N PRO A 142 8.17 7.62 -15.11
CA PRO A 142 6.78 7.99 -15.34
C PRO A 142 5.81 6.80 -15.32
N GLU A 143 6.31 5.57 -15.45
CA GLU A 143 5.51 4.35 -15.49
C GLU A 143 5.53 3.58 -14.15
N ALA A 144 5.95 4.22 -13.05
CA ALA A 144 6.01 3.58 -11.75
C ALA A 144 4.63 3.04 -11.29
N ASP A 145 4.62 1.84 -10.69
CA ASP A 145 3.41 1.15 -10.23
C ASP A 145 2.62 1.96 -9.20
N LEU A 146 3.33 2.70 -8.35
CA LEU A 146 2.73 3.68 -7.44
C LEU A 146 3.54 4.96 -7.43
N LYS A 147 2.87 6.08 -7.70
CA LYS A 147 3.44 7.42 -7.57
C LYS A 147 2.85 8.09 -6.35
N VAL A 148 3.70 8.61 -5.47
CA VAL A 148 3.30 9.31 -4.25
C VAL A 148 3.89 10.71 -4.27
N TYR A 149 3.11 11.70 -3.86
CA TYR A 149 3.59 13.08 -3.66
C TYR A 149 3.33 13.51 -2.21
N LEU A 150 4.39 13.70 -1.43
CA LEU A 150 4.29 14.18 -0.06
C LEU A 150 4.21 15.70 -0.03
N ARG A 151 3.15 16.25 0.57
CA ARG A 151 2.93 17.69 0.77
C ARG A 151 3.07 18.06 2.24
N ALA A 152 3.61 19.25 2.51
CA ALA A 152 3.56 19.93 3.81
C ALA A 152 3.88 21.41 3.61
N SER A 153 3.30 22.28 4.43
CA SER A 153 3.62 23.71 4.42
C SER A 153 5.10 23.99 4.71
N ALA A 154 5.64 25.09 4.18
CA ALA A 154 7.02 25.51 4.42
C ALA A 154 7.32 25.68 5.92
N ALA A 155 6.36 26.20 6.69
CA ALA A 155 6.47 26.34 8.14
C ALA A 155 6.65 24.98 8.85
N VAL A 156 5.86 23.96 8.51
CA VAL A 156 5.99 22.61 9.08
C VAL A 156 7.34 21.99 8.73
N ARG A 157 7.77 22.14 7.46
CA ARG A 157 9.05 21.60 6.97
C ARG A 157 10.25 22.29 7.63
N ALA A 158 10.18 23.61 7.82
CA ALA A 158 11.19 24.37 8.54
C ALA A 158 11.32 23.93 10.00
N ARG A 159 10.19 23.73 10.70
CA ARG A 159 10.18 23.19 12.07
C ARG A 159 10.83 21.82 12.17
N ARG A 160 10.48 20.89 11.26
CA ARG A 160 11.07 19.54 11.19
C ARG A 160 12.57 19.58 10.96
N LEU A 161 13.00 20.37 9.98
CA LEU A 161 14.41 20.51 9.66
C LEU A 161 15.19 21.11 10.84
N HIS A 162 14.63 22.14 11.49
CA HIS A 162 15.23 22.73 12.68
C HIS A 162 15.34 21.74 13.84
N SER A 163 14.33 20.90 14.08
CA SER A 163 14.37 19.88 15.14
C SER A 163 15.37 18.75 14.87
N ASP A 164 15.64 18.41 13.60
CA ASP A 164 16.58 17.35 13.21
C ASP A 164 18.06 17.73 13.42
N HIS A 165 18.39 19.02 13.57
CA HIS A 165 19.77 19.56 13.63
C HIS A 165 20.41 19.63 15.04
N ARG A 166 19.91 18.89 16.04
CA ARG A 166 20.46 18.89 17.41
C ARG A 166 21.85 18.23 17.58
N GLY A 167 22.65 18.10 16.51
CA GLY A 167 23.90 17.32 16.49
C GLY A 167 25.17 18.03 16.00
N GLY A 168 25.17 19.35 15.79
CA GLY A 168 26.38 20.13 15.45
C GLY A 168 26.24 20.92 14.16
N ALA A 169 26.64 22.19 14.20
CA ALA A 169 26.36 23.26 13.23
C ALA A 169 24.88 23.72 13.22
N GLY A 170 24.53 24.51 14.24
CA GLY A 170 23.24 25.19 14.34
C GLY A 170 22.98 26.12 13.15
N LEU A 171 21.76 26.07 12.62
CA LEU A 171 21.20 27.14 11.82
C LEU A 171 21.05 28.35 12.74
N ALA A 172 22.02 29.25 12.71
CA ALA A 172 22.13 30.37 13.64
C ALA A 172 20.96 31.36 13.62
N GLY A 173 20.09 31.37 12.58
CA GLY A 173 18.97 32.32 12.48
C GLY A 173 17.57 31.73 12.63
N GLY A 174 17.41 30.67 13.43
CA GLY A 174 16.08 30.23 13.90
C GLY A 174 15.16 29.66 12.82
N VAL A 175 13.92 29.34 13.19
CA VAL A 175 12.95 28.65 12.32
C VAL A 175 12.55 29.50 11.11
N ASP A 176 12.50 30.82 11.25
CA ASP A 176 12.08 31.72 10.18
C ASP A 176 13.12 31.85 9.06
N GLN A 177 14.42 31.89 9.39
CA GLN A 177 15.46 31.86 8.35
C GLN A 177 15.39 30.55 7.55
N VAL A 178 15.23 29.41 8.23
CA VAL A 178 15.08 28.10 7.60
C VAL A 178 13.87 28.07 6.69
N ARG A 179 12.75 28.67 7.13
CA ARG A 179 11.54 28.79 6.32
C ARG A 179 11.80 29.60 5.05
N SER A 180 12.41 30.78 5.14
CA SER A 180 12.71 31.62 3.97
C SER A 180 13.68 30.95 2.98
N GLU A 181 14.63 30.15 3.47
CA GLU A 181 15.52 29.36 2.62
C GLU A 181 14.78 28.22 1.91
N ILE A 182 13.86 27.56 2.62
CA ILE A 182 12.99 26.52 2.06
C ILE A 182 12.09 27.11 0.97
N GLU A 183 11.44 28.25 1.23
CA GLU A 183 10.55 28.92 0.27
C GLU A 183 11.31 29.32 -0.99
N ARG A 184 12.46 29.99 -0.86
CA ARG A 184 13.33 30.33 -2.01
C ARG A 184 13.74 29.09 -2.82
N ARG A 185 14.02 27.98 -2.15
CA ARG A 185 14.40 26.72 -2.81
C ARG A 185 13.22 26.10 -3.55
N ASP A 186 12.04 26.10 -2.96
CA ASP A 186 10.85 25.52 -3.59
C ASP A 186 10.36 26.36 -4.76
N ASP A 187 10.43 27.69 -4.68
CA ASP A 187 10.18 28.59 -5.80
C ASP A 187 11.16 28.30 -6.95
N PHE A 188 12.43 28.11 -6.63
CA PHE A 188 13.45 27.76 -7.62
C PHE A 188 13.17 26.39 -8.27
N ASP A 189 12.88 25.36 -7.47
CA ASP A 189 12.62 24.01 -7.98
C ASP A 189 11.31 23.93 -8.78
N THR A 190 10.33 24.78 -8.48
CA THR A 190 9.04 24.85 -9.20
C THR A 190 9.18 25.56 -10.55
N ASN A 191 9.97 26.63 -10.61
CA ASN A 191 10.09 27.50 -11.79
C ASN A 191 11.25 27.14 -12.74
N ARG A 192 12.00 26.07 -12.49
CA ARG A 192 13.10 25.65 -13.38
C ARG A 192 12.59 25.15 -14.74
N ALA A 193 13.32 25.47 -15.81
CA ALA A 193 12.97 25.08 -17.18
C ALA A 193 12.98 23.56 -17.41
N SER A 194 13.85 22.83 -16.71
CA SER A 194 14.07 21.39 -16.88
C SER A 194 13.61 20.61 -15.65
N SER A 195 12.73 19.61 -15.87
CA SER A 195 12.11 18.76 -14.84
C SER A 195 11.59 19.50 -13.60
N PRO A 196 10.71 20.50 -13.71
CA PRO A 196 10.22 21.26 -12.55
C PRO A 196 9.58 20.36 -11.47
N LEU A 197 9.65 20.79 -10.20
CA LEU A 197 8.93 20.17 -9.09
C LEU A 197 7.43 20.24 -9.38
N ARG A 198 6.86 19.12 -9.79
CA ARG A 198 5.44 18.98 -10.12
C ARG A 198 4.91 17.69 -9.52
N VAL A 199 3.63 17.69 -9.20
CA VAL A 199 2.92 16.47 -8.83
C VAL A 199 2.88 15.56 -10.05
N PRO A 200 3.39 14.31 -9.98
CA PRO A 200 3.28 13.38 -11.09
C PRO A 200 1.81 13.09 -11.45
N PRO A 201 1.46 12.98 -12.74
CA PRO A 201 0.13 12.54 -13.14
C PRO A 201 -0.23 11.20 -12.51
N GLY A 202 -1.41 11.14 -11.87
CA GLY A 202 -1.90 9.95 -11.17
C GLY A 202 -1.26 9.69 -9.80
N ALA A 203 -0.48 10.63 -9.24
CA ALA A 203 0.14 10.44 -7.93
C ALA A 203 -0.87 10.53 -6.78
N LEU A 204 -0.71 9.64 -5.80
CA LEU A 204 -1.33 9.75 -4.48
C LEU A 204 -0.71 10.94 -3.73
N ILE A 205 -1.50 11.99 -3.52
CA ILE A 205 -1.06 13.16 -2.74
C ILE A 205 -1.33 12.89 -1.26
N LEU A 206 -0.26 12.85 -0.46
CA LEU A 206 -0.36 12.70 0.99
C LEU A 206 0.03 14.02 1.66
N ASP A 207 -0.95 14.66 2.29
CA ASP A 207 -0.66 15.77 3.18
C ASP A 207 -0.06 15.24 4.48
N THR A 208 1.16 15.68 4.78
CA THR A 208 1.90 15.23 5.94
C THR A 208 1.85 16.23 7.09
N GLU A 209 1.13 17.35 7.02
CA GLU A 209 1.16 18.42 8.04
C GLU A 209 1.06 17.90 9.48
N SER A 210 0.06 17.05 9.75
CA SER A 210 -0.21 16.44 11.06
C SER A 210 0.10 14.95 11.13
N LEU A 211 0.52 14.32 10.03
CA LEU A 211 0.75 12.88 9.98
C LEU A 211 2.15 12.49 10.47
N SER A 212 2.21 11.43 11.28
CA SER A 212 3.48 10.79 11.65
C SER A 212 4.06 10.02 10.45
N ALA A 213 5.39 9.86 10.41
CA ALA A 213 6.05 9.04 9.38
C ALA A 213 5.50 7.60 9.31
N ARG A 214 5.10 7.03 10.45
CA ARG A 214 4.45 5.71 10.51
C ARG A 214 3.08 5.70 9.82
N ALA A 215 2.25 6.71 10.06
CA ALA A 215 0.95 6.85 9.41
C ALA A 215 1.08 7.03 7.90
N VAL A 216 2.00 7.88 7.45
CA VAL A 216 2.29 8.08 6.03
C VAL A 216 2.79 6.77 5.39
N THR A 217 3.70 6.05 6.06
CA THR A 217 4.19 4.75 5.58
C THR A 217 3.05 3.73 5.42
N ARG A 218 2.15 3.65 6.40
CA ARG A 218 0.97 2.76 6.35
C ARG A 218 0.06 3.11 5.17
N ALA A 219 -0.18 4.40 4.93
CA ALA A 219 -1.00 4.85 3.80
C ALA A 219 -0.39 4.47 2.45
N ILE A 220 0.93 4.62 2.29
CA ILE A 220 1.63 4.22 1.05
C ILE A 220 1.54 2.70 0.84
N LEU A 221 1.74 1.90 1.89
CA LEU A 221 1.65 0.43 1.78
C LEU A 221 0.23 -0.03 1.47
N ALA A 222 -0.78 0.58 2.11
CA ALA A 222 -2.18 0.31 1.79
C ALA A 222 -2.50 0.65 0.34
N ALA A 223 -2.04 1.81 -0.15
CA ALA A 223 -2.21 2.20 -1.54
C ALA A 223 -1.47 1.29 -2.52
N PHE A 224 -0.25 0.84 -2.18
CA PHE A 224 0.52 -0.08 -3.01
C PHE A 224 -0.15 -1.45 -3.09
N ASN A 225 -0.60 -1.99 -1.96
CA ASN A 225 -1.34 -3.25 -1.92
C ASN A 225 -2.69 -3.13 -2.65
N GLY A 226 -3.39 -2.01 -2.50
CA GLY A 226 -4.61 -1.70 -3.24
C GLY A 226 -4.38 -1.55 -4.74
N ALA A 227 -3.26 -0.97 -5.17
CA ALA A 227 -2.87 -0.85 -6.58
C ALA A 227 -2.51 -2.22 -7.19
N GLN A 228 -1.76 -3.05 -6.45
CA GLN A 228 -1.49 -4.45 -6.80
C GLN A 228 -2.77 -5.32 -6.86
N ALA A 229 -3.79 -4.94 -6.08
CA ALA A 229 -5.09 -5.61 -6.04
C ALA A 229 -6.06 -5.14 -7.14
N ARG A 230 -5.74 -4.07 -7.88
CA ARG A 230 -6.56 -3.63 -9.03
C ARG A 230 -6.24 -4.54 -10.23
N PRO A 231 -7.22 -5.27 -10.77
CA PRO A 231 -7.00 -5.98 -12.02
C PRO A 231 -6.64 -4.97 -13.12
N GLU A 232 -5.66 -5.31 -13.96
CA GLU A 232 -5.46 -4.63 -15.23
C GLU A 232 -6.73 -4.78 -16.07
N TRP A 233 -7.51 -3.69 -16.16
CA TRP A 233 -8.68 -3.64 -17.01
C TRP A 233 -8.22 -3.54 -18.47
N PRO A 234 -8.81 -4.31 -19.41
CA PRO A 234 -8.65 -4.02 -20.82
C PRO A 234 -8.98 -2.54 -21.09
N LEU A 235 -8.20 -1.85 -21.92
CA LEU A 235 -8.30 -0.38 -22.16
C LEU A 235 -9.72 0.13 -22.48
N ALA A 236 -10.57 -0.71 -23.08
CA ALA A 236 -11.98 -0.38 -23.35
C ALA A 236 -12.83 -0.17 -22.09
N ASN A 237 -12.35 -0.63 -20.93
CA ASN A 237 -13.11 -0.84 -19.71
C ASN A 237 -12.61 -0.01 -18.50
N SER A 238 -11.48 0.67 -18.65
CA SER A 238 -10.77 1.34 -17.56
C SER A 238 -11.49 2.58 -17.03
N LEU A 239 -12.11 3.38 -17.90
CA LEU A 239 -12.81 4.62 -17.51
C LEU A 239 -14.08 4.33 -16.69
N LEU A 240 -14.92 3.39 -17.13
CA LEU A 240 -16.13 3.00 -16.42
C LEU A 240 -15.79 2.38 -15.05
N MET A 241 -14.83 1.46 -15.00
CA MET A 241 -14.43 0.85 -13.73
C MET A 241 -13.78 1.85 -12.79
N THR A 242 -12.94 2.76 -13.31
CA THR A 242 -12.36 3.85 -12.51
C THR A 242 -13.45 4.78 -11.98
N ALA A 243 -14.46 5.11 -12.79
CA ALA A 243 -15.59 5.92 -12.36
C ALA A 243 -16.43 5.21 -11.28
N VAL A 244 -16.70 3.90 -11.44
CA VAL A 244 -17.45 3.09 -10.46
C VAL A 244 -16.67 2.99 -9.14
N THR A 245 -15.37 2.70 -9.17
CA THR A 245 -14.56 2.64 -7.95
C THR A 245 -14.41 4.01 -7.31
N SER A 246 -14.23 5.08 -8.10
CA SER A 246 -14.08 6.45 -7.56
C SER A 246 -15.39 6.97 -6.98
N PHE A 247 -16.53 6.66 -7.58
CA PHE A 247 -17.85 6.95 -7.02
C PHE A 247 -18.05 6.22 -5.70
N PHE A 248 -17.67 4.94 -5.65
CA PHE A 248 -17.74 4.16 -4.42
C PHE A 248 -16.82 4.73 -3.33
N ASP A 249 -15.59 5.12 -3.67
CA ASP A 249 -14.65 5.76 -2.72
C ASP A 249 -15.21 7.06 -2.15
N VAL A 250 -15.80 7.90 -3.00
CA VAL A 250 -16.45 9.14 -2.56
C VAL A 250 -17.65 8.84 -1.68
N TYR A 251 -18.48 7.87 -2.05
CA TYR A 251 -19.61 7.42 -1.24
C TYR A 251 -19.14 6.93 0.14
N LEU A 252 -18.12 6.09 0.20
CA LEU A 252 -17.57 5.61 1.48
C LEU A 252 -17.02 6.75 2.34
N ARG A 253 -16.36 7.73 1.75
CA ARG A 253 -15.85 8.90 2.49
C ARG A 253 -16.97 9.77 3.04
N LEU A 254 -18.03 9.98 2.28
CA LEU A 254 -19.15 10.84 2.70
C LEU A 254 -20.01 10.19 3.78
N TYR A 255 -20.18 8.88 3.74
CA TYR A 255 -21.18 8.18 4.57
C TYR A 255 -20.60 7.21 5.59
N CYS A 256 -19.31 6.85 5.50
CA CYS A 256 -18.69 5.82 6.36
C CYS A 256 -17.42 6.29 7.08
N GLU A 257 -17.01 7.56 6.95
CA GLU A 257 -15.86 8.08 7.69
C GLU A 257 -16.17 8.35 9.18
N PRO A 258 -15.22 8.06 10.09
CA PRO A 258 -13.88 7.51 9.83
C PRO A 258 -13.89 5.98 9.69
N ILE A 259 -13.18 5.46 8.69
CA ILE A 259 -13.02 4.01 8.46
C ILE A 259 -11.78 3.50 9.21
N ARG A 260 -11.98 2.52 10.10
CA ARG A 260 -10.89 1.85 10.84
C ARG A 260 -10.52 0.55 10.14
N LEU A 261 -9.25 0.41 9.76
CA LEU A 261 -8.69 -0.80 9.15
C LEU A 261 -7.69 -1.45 10.11
N GLU A 262 -7.91 -2.72 10.44
CA GLU A 262 -7.08 -3.48 11.39
C GLU A 262 -6.68 -4.85 10.80
N GLY A 263 -5.43 -5.26 11.03
CA GLY A 263 -4.94 -6.58 10.67
C GLY A 263 -4.74 -6.83 9.17
N LEU A 264 -4.60 -5.79 8.34
CA LEU A 264 -4.32 -5.95 6.90
C LEU A 264 -3.08 -6.84 6.64
N GLU A 265 -2.09 -6.76 7.53
CA GLU A 265 -0.88 -7.58 7.56
C GLU A 265 -1.15 -9.09 7.74
N ASN A 266 -2.33 -9.47 8.25
CA ASN A 266 -2.70 -10.87 8.45
C ASN A 266 -3.10 -11.56 7.14
N VAL A 267 -3.38 -10.81 6.08
CA VAL A 267 -3.65 -11.36 4.75
C VAL A 267 -2.31 -11.66 4.07
N PRO A 268 -1.96 -12.95 3.82
CA PRO A 268 -0.70 -13.31 3.19
C PRO A 268 -0.56 -12.65 1.82
N SER A 269 0.58 -11.98 1.57
CA SER A 269 0.85 -11.27 0.33
C SER A 269 0.96 -12.17 -0.90
N HIS A 270 1.31 -13.45 -0.72
CA HIS A 270 1.48 -14.43 -1.79
C HIS A 270 0.92 -15.81 -1.39
N GLY A 271 0.67 -16.66 -2.40
CA GLY A 271 0.17 -18.02 -2.22
C GLY A 271 -1.34 -18.10 -1.97
N PRO A 272 -1.90 -19.31 -1.88
CA PRO A 272 -3.34 -19.49 -1.65
C PRO A 272 -3.76 -18.88 -0.31
N VAL A 273 -4.88 -18.15 -0.30
CA VAL A 273 -5.54 -17.72 0.94
C VAL A 273 -7.07 -17.72 0.78
N ILE A 274 -7.76 -18.16 1.82
CA ILE A 274 -9.21 -18.01 1.94
C ILE A 274 -9.51 -16.88 2.92
N VAL A 275 -10.19 -15.84 2.47
CA VAL A 275 -10.76 -14.83 3.36
C VAL A 275 -12.18 -15.27 3.71
N ALA A 276 -12.41 -15.66 4.96
CA ALA A 276 -13.72 -16.06 5.44
C ALA A 276 -14.34 -14.88 6.18
N ALA A 277 -15.34 -14.26 5.56
CA ALA A 277 -15.96 -13.06 6.07
C ALA A 277 -17.39 -13.31 6.53
N ARG A 278 -17.84 -12.46 7.46
CA ARG A 278 -19.25 -12.33 7.79
C ARG A 278 -20.01 -11.58 6.69
N HIS A 279 -21.31 -11.88 6.50
CA HIS A 279 -22.14 -11.22 5.49
C HIS A 279 -23.42 -10.59 6.07
N VAL A 280 -23.36 -9.29 6.35
CA VAL A 280 -24.47 -8.51 6.91
C VAL A 280 -25.14 -7.66 5.82
N HIS A 281 -24.34 -7.06 4.93
CA HIS A 281 -24.81 -6.08 3.96
C HIS A 281 -24.23 -6.32 2.55
N ASN A 282 -24.91 -5.81 1.51
CA ASN A 282 -24.37 -5.90 0.14
C ASN A 282 -23.05 -5.14 -0.03
N ALA A 283 -22.86 -4.09 0.78
CA ALA A 283 -21.64 -3.31 0.77
C ALA A 283 -20.42 -4.08 1.30
N ASP A 284 -20.59 -5.18 2.04
CA ASP A 284 -19.47 -6.00 2.55
C ASP A 284 -18.52 -6.42 1.44
N VAL A 285 -19.08 -6.87 0.31
CA VAL A 285 -18.31 -7.31 -0.86
C VAL A 285 -17.46 -6.16 -1.39
N ASN A 286 -18.03 -4.97 -1.49
CA ASN A 286 -17.34 -3.81 -2.02
C ASN A 286 -16.27 -3.30 -1.04
N PHE A 287 -16.55 -3.29 0.26
CA PHE A 287 -15.56 -2.94 1.29
C PHE A 287 -14.38 -3.90 1.30
N LEU A 288 -14.66 -5.21 1.30
CA LEU A 288 -13.63 -6.24 1.25
C LEU A 288 -12.85 -6.19 -0.06
N ALA A 289 -13.52 -5.96 -1.20
CA ALA A 289 -12.84 -5.82 -2.49
C ALA A 289 -11.94 -4.59 -2.54
N HIS A 290 -12.38 -3.47 -1.93
CA HIS A 290 -11.67 -2.20 -1.98
C HIS A 290 -10.50 -2.12 -0.99
N TYR A 291 -10.69 -2.53 0.27
CA TYR A 291 -9.69 -2.38 1.33
C TYR A 291 -8.83 -3.63 1.57
N SER A 292 -9.16 -4.77 0.96
CA SER A 292 -8.30 -5.95 1.06
C SER A 292 -6.94 -5.68 0.38
N PRO A 293 -5.82 -6.07 1.02
CA PRO A 293 -4.49 -5.91 0.43
C PRO A 293 -4.24 -6.89 -0.73
N ARG A 294 -5.15 -7.83 -0.99
CA ARG A 294 -5.13 -8.73 -2.15
C ARG A 294 -6.46 -8.70 -2.89
N GLN A 295 -6.38 -8.87 -4.21
CA GLN A 295 -7.57 -9.04 -5.04
C GLN A 295 -8.34 -10.29 -4.61
N LEU A 296 -9.52 -10.08 -4.04
CA LEU A 296 -10.39 -11.15 -3.58
C LEU A 296 -11.32 -11.62 -4.72
N GLN A 297 -11.32 -12.92 -4.99
CA GLN A 297 -12.31 -13.55 -5.86
C GLN A 297 -13.51 -13.98 -5.01
N PHE A 298 -14.65 -13.32 -5.22
CA PHE A 298 -15.88 -13.59 -4.46
C PHE A 298 -16.72 -14.67 -5.14
N LEU A 299 -17.41 -15.48 -4.34
CA LEU A 299 -18.45 -16.37 -4.84
C LEU A 299 -19.75 -15.58 -5.01
N ALA A 300 -20.20 -15.35 -6.25
CA ALA A 300 -21.33 -14.50 -6.59
C ALA A 300 -22.49 -15.29 -7.22
N LYS A 301 -23.73 -14.90 -6.93
CA LYS A 301 -24.93 -15.57 -7.49
C LYS A 301 -24.93 -15.45 -9.02
N SER A 302 -25.10 -16.57 -9.75
CA SER A 302 -25.05 -16.59 -11.22
C SER A 302 -25.99 -15.58 -11.89
N SER A 303 -27.19 -15.34 -11.34
CA SER A 303 -28.15 -14.36 -11.90
C SER A 303 -27.64 -12.91 -11.89
N LEU A 304 -26.62 -12.59 -11.08
CA LEU A 304 -26.03 -11.24 -11.06
C LEU A 304 -25.19 -10.98 -12.32
N PHE A 305 -24.71 -12.04 -12.97
CA PHE A 305 -23.91 -11.94 -14.20
C PHE A 305 -24.77 -11.61 -15.43
N GLU A 306 -26.08 -11.80 -15.35
CA GLU A 306 -27.03 -11.50 -16.43
C GLU A 306 -27.37 -10.00 -16.53
N TRP A 307 -27.10 -9.23 -15.47
CA TRP A 307 -27.36 -7.80 -15.44
C TRP A 307 -26.24 -7.05 -16.17
N PRO A 308 -26.51 -6.18 -17.17
CA PRO A 308 -25.46 -5.62 -18.02
C PRO A 308 -24.34 -4.88 -17.25
N LEU A 309 -24.70 -3.97 -16.34
CA LEU A 309 -23.74 -3.19 -15.55
C LEU A 309 -23.14 -4.00 -14.39
N ILE A 310 -23.99 -4.71 -13.64
CA ILE A 310 -23.59 -5.47 -12.45
C ILE A 310 -22.77 -6.71 -12.86
N GLY A 311 -23.23 -7.44 -13.87
CA GLY A 311 -22.54 -8.61 -14.40
C GLY A 311 -21.19 -8.26 -15.00
N TYR A 312 -21.11 -7.12 -15.69
CA TYR A 312 -19.83 -6.58 -16.13
C TYR A 312 -18.89 -6.28 -14.96
N ALA A 313 -19.35 -5.58 -13.91
CA ALA A 313 -18.55 -5.30 -12.71
C ALA A 313 -18.10 -6.56 -11.96
N ILE A 314 -18.97 -7.56 -11.83
CA ILE A 314 -18.69 -8.81 -11.13
C ILE A 314 -17.74 -9.71 -11.95
N HIS A 315 -17.86 -9.72 -13.28
CA HIS A 315 -16.85 -10.32 -14.16
C HIS A 315 -15.50 -9.65 -14.00
N ALA A 316 -15.53 -8.32 -13.90
CA ALA A 316 -14.35 -7.49 -13.67
C ALA A 316 -13.61 -7.91 -12.38
N LEU A 317 -14.35 -8.11 -11.29
CA LEU A 317 -13.82 -8.59 -10.00
C LEU A 317 -13.36 -10.05 -10.00
N ARG A 318 -13.36 -10.73 -11.16
CA ARG A 318 -13.05 -12.17 -11.31
C ARG A 318 -13.88 -13.04 -10.36
N ALA A 319 -15.13 -12.64 -10.11
CA ALA A 319 -16.00 -13.39 -9.22
C ALA A 319 -16.33 -14.77 -9.79
N ILE A 320 -16.45 -15.75 -8.90
CA ILE A 320 -16.77 -17.13 -9.22
C ILE A 320 -18.29 -17.29 -9.18
N PRO A 321 -18.96 -17.60 -10.30
CA PRO A 321 -20.41 -17.78 -10.32
C PRO A 321 -20.80 -19.04 -9.53
N VAL A 322 -21.84 -18.91 -8.72
CA VAL A 322 -22.44 -20.00 -7.96
C VAL A 322 -23.96 -19.95 -8.02
N GLN A 323 -24.59 -21.12 -8.15
CA GLN A 323 -26.02 -21.26 -7.93
C GLN A 323 -26.28 -21.60 -6.46
N ARG A 324 -27.20 -20.86 -5.83
CA ARG A 324 -27.62 -21.14 -4.45
C ARG A 324 -28.58 -22.33 -4.45
N ASN A 325 -28.53 -23.16 -3.40
CA ASN A 325 -29.41 -24.32 -3.16
C ASN A 325 -29.24 -25.54 -4.09
N VAL A 326 -28.31 -25.49 -5.05
CA VAL A 326 -27.85 -26.70 -5.75
C VAL A 326 -26.52 -27.09 -5.12
N ALA A 327 -26.32 -28.38 -4.85
CA ALA A 327 -25.00 -28.93 -4.49
C ALA A 327 -24.07 -28.89 -5.71
N GLU A 328 -23.83 -27.69 -6.24
CA GLU A 328 -23.10 -27.49 -7.47
C GLU A 328 -21.59 -27.53 -7.16
N THR A 329 -20.97 -28.65 -7.51
CA THR A 329 -19.51 -28.84 -7.42
C THR A 329 -18.72 -27.81 -8.25
N THR A 330 -19.36 -27.10 -9.18
CA THR A 330 -18.73 -26.15 -10.11
C THR A 330 -18.09 -24.95 -9.39
N GLY A 331 -18.82 -24.31 -8.48
CA GLY A 331 -18.31 -23.16 -7.70
C GLY A 331 -17.12 -23.54 -6.82
N LEU A 332 -17.25 -24.67 -6.11
CA LEU A 332 -16.17 -25.23 -5.29
C LEU A 332 -14.94 -25.59 -6.13
N ARG A 333 -15.11 -26.23 -7.30
CA ARG A 333 -14.01 -26.56 -8.22
C ARG A 333 -13.28 -25.31 -8.70
N ARG A 334 -14.02 -24.26 -9.07
CA ARG A 334 -13.42 -22.98 -9.49
C ARG A 334 -12.67 -22.30 -8.34
N GLY A 335 -13.22 -22.32 -7.13
CA GLY A 335 -12.53 -21.83 -5.93
C GLY A 335 -11.25 -22.61 -5.64
N LEU A 336 -11.29 -23.95 -5.73
CA LEU A 336 -10.09 -24.78 -5.57
C LEU A 336 -9.03 -24.51 -6.64
N LYS A 337 -9.45 -24.30 -7.90
CA LYS A 337 -8.54 -23.90 -8.97
C LYS A 337 -7.90 -22.54 -8.68
N ALA A 338 -8.70 -21.54 -8.32
CA ALA A 338 -8.21 -20.20 -7.99
C ALA A 338 -7.19 -20.23 -6.83
N LEU A 339 -7.41 -21.07 -5.82
CA LEU A 339 -6.45 -21.29 -4.74
C LEU A 339 -5.20 -22.04 -5.23
N ALA A 340 -5.35 -23.09 -6.04
CA ALA A 340 -4.22 -23.81 -6.62
C ALA A 340 -3.31 -22.89 -7.46
N ASP A 341 -3.90 -21.91 -8.14
CA ASP A 341 -3.20 -20.87 -8.90
C ASP A 341 -2.58 -19.77 -7.99
N GLY A 342 -2.63 -19.92 -6.66
CA GLY A 342 -2.07 -19.00 -5.68
C GLY A 342 -2.91 -17.75 -5.39
N GLY A 343 -4.19 -17.76 -5.78
CA GLY A 343 -5.13 -16.66 -5.62
C GLY A 343 -5.69 -16.50 -4.19
N ALA A 344 -6.43 -15.41 -3.99
CA ALA A 344 -7.18 -15.14 -2.76
C ALA A 344 -8.69 -15.30 -3.04
N VAL A 345 -9.36 -16.21 -2.33
CA VAL A 345 -10.80 -16.45 -2.48
C VAL A 345 -11.53 -15.95 -1.25
N CYS A 346 -12.54 -15.11 -1.45
CA CYS A 346 -13.42 -14.67 -0.37
C CYS A 346 -14.69 -15.50 -0.33
N ILE A 347 -15.05 -15.98 0.86
CA ILE A 347 -16.26 -16.76 1.10
C ILE A 347 -16.99 -16.25 2.32
N PHE A 348 -18.31 -16.26 2.24
CA PHE A 348 -19.21 -15.98 3.35
C PHE A 348 -19.79 -17.32 3.85
N PRO A 349 -19.33 -17.87 4.99
CA PRO A 349 -19.72 -19.21 5.41
C PRO A 349 -21.23 -19.41 5.59
N GLU A 350 -21.96 -18.34 5.94
CA GLU A 350 -23.41 -18.32 6.14
C GLU A 350 -24.21 -18.47 4.85
N GLY A 351 -23.63 -18.15 3.67
CA GLY A 351 -24.33 -18.25 2.37
C GLY A 351 -25.51 -17.28 2.14
N THR A 352 -26.05 -16.70 3.20
CA THR A 352 -27.11 -15.68 3.22
C THR A 352 -26.66 -14.43 3.97
N ARG A 353 -27.45 -13.35 3.89
CA ARG A 353 -27.19 -12.10 4.62
C ARG A 353 -28.08 -12.06 5.86
N HIS A 354 -27.51 -11.79 7.03
CA HIS A 354 -28.27 -11.62 8.27
C HIS A 354 -28.26 -10.14 8.68
N ARG A 355 -29.36 -9.43 8.39
CA ARG A 355 -29.48 -7.97 8.59
C ARG A 355 -29.50 -7.55 10.05
N ASP A 356 -29.88 -8.45 10.95
CA ASP A 356 -30.05 -8.15 12.38
C ASP A 356 -28.71 -8.02 13.14
N GLY A 357 -27.58 -8.05 12.44
CA GLY A 357 -26.29 -7.92 13.12
C GLY A 357 -25.93 -9.14 13.97
N ILE A 358 -26.59 -10.29 13.77
CA ILE A 358 -26.26 -11.58 14.40
C ILE A 358 -25.48 -12.50 13.42
N LEU A 359 -24.57 -13.32 13.95
CA LEU A 359 -23.85 -14.34 13.19
C LEU A 359 -24.74 -15.58 12.95
N GLY A 360 -24.84 -16.02 11.70
CA GLY A 360 -25.70 -17.13 11.27
C GLY A 360 -25.03 -18.50 11.36
N ARG A 361 -25.79 -19.56 11.01
CA ARG A 361 -25.24 -20.93 10.93
C ARG A 361 -24.47 -21.12 9.62
N PRO A 362 -23.28 -21.74 9.65
CA PRO A 362 -22.48 -21.88 8.43
C PRO A 362 -22.90 -23.09 7.58
N TYR A 363 -22.78 -22.94 6.26
CA TYR A 363 -22.83 -24.05 5.32
C TYR A 363 -21.50 -24.82 5.28
N PRO A 364 -21.52 -26.12 4.94
CA PRO A 364 -20.29 -26.94 4.86
C PRO A 364 -19.29 -26.52 3.77
N GLY A 365 -19.71 -25.66 2.84
CA GLY A 365 -18.91 -25.29 1.66
C GLY A 365 -17.58 -24.60 2.01
N ALA A 366 -17.60 -23.71 2.99
CA ALA A 366 -16.38 -23.01 3.44
C ALA A 366 -15.35 -23.96 4.04
N GLY A 367 -15.78 -24.84 4.95
CA GLY A 367 -14.93 -25.88 5.52
C GLY A 367 -14.42 -26.86 4.46
N LEU A 368 -15.26 -27.24 3.48
CA LEU A 368 -14.84 -28.11 2.39
C LEU A 368 -13.76 -27.48 1.50
N LEU A 369 -13.91 -26.20 1.16
CA LEU A 369 -12.92 -25.44 0.39
C LEU A 369 -11.59 -25.34 1.13
N ALA A 370 -11.63 -25.01 2.42
CA ALA A 370 -10.44 -24.90 3.26
C ALA A 370 -9.70 -26.23 3.44
N LEU A 371 -10.42 -27.31 3.76
CA LEU A 371 -9.80 -28.63 3.97
C LEU A 371 -9.20 -29.21 2.68
N ARG A 372 -9.86 -29.03 1.53
CA ARG A 372 -9.38 -29.58 0.25
C ARG A 372 -8.22 -28.78 -0.35
N SER A 373 -8.21 -27.46 -0.19
CA SER A 373 -7.10 -26.63 -0.65
C SER A 373 -5.89 -26.67 0.29
N GLY A 374 -6.11 -26.94 1.58
CA GLY A 374 -5.09 -26.77 2.61
C GLY A 374 -4.66 -25.31 2.80
N ALA A 375 -5.36 -24.36 2.20
CA ALA A 375 -5.03 -22.94 2.25
C ALA A 375 -5.20 -22.39 3.68
N PRO A 376 -4.34 -21.42 4.10
CA PRO A 376 -4.63 -20.62 5.28
C PRO A 376 -5.97 -19.88 5.12
N VAL A 377 -6.72 -19.84 6.21
CA VAL A 377 -7.97 -19.08 6.34
C VAL A 377 -7.69 -17.84 7.18
N VAL A 378 -8.13 -16.68 6.69
CA VAL A 378 -8.11 -15.40 7.40
C VAL A 378 -9.55 -15.03 7.73
N PRO A 379 -9.94 -14.97 9.01
CA PRO A 379 -11.27 -14.53 9.40
C PRO A 379 -11.36 -13.01 9.20
N ALA A 380 -12.48 -12.52 8.69
CA ALA A 380 -12.70 -11.09 8.45
C ALA A 380 -14.09 -10.62 8.86
N VAL A 381 -14.17 -9.39 9.34
CA VAL A 381 -15.44 -8.72 9.69
C VAL A 381 -15.45 -7.30 9.17
N VAL A 382 -16.62 -6.86 8.73
CA VAL A 382 -16.92 -5.45 8.48
C VAL A 382 -18.09 -5.09 9.40
N ASP A 383 -17.85 -4.14 10.30
CA ASP A 383 -18.73 -3.78 11.40
C ASP A 383 -19.24 -2.33 11.19
N GLY A 384 -20.50 -2.07 11.48
CA GLY A 384 -21.16 -0.78 11.27
C GLY A 384 -21.91 -0.64 9.96
N LEU A 385 -21.86 -1.63 9.06
CA LEU A 385 -22.60 -1.60 7.79
C LEU A 385 -24.07 -2.02 7.91
N GLU A 386 -24.48 -2.63 9.03
CA GLU A 386 -25.87 -2.94 9.35
C GLU A 386 -26.77 -1.69 9.42
N ARG A 387 -26.19 -0.52 9.71
CA ARG A 387 -26.89 0.76 9.83
C ARG A 387 -27.01 1.54 8.52
N LEU A 388 -26.40 1.04 7.44
CA LEU A 388 -26.30 1.74 6.16
C LEU A 388 -27.51 1.46 5.26
N ASP A 389 -28.32 2.48 4.97
CA ASP A 389 -29.44 2.38 4.02
C ASP A 389 -29.03 2.94 2.64
N LEU A 390 -28.64 2.02 1.74
CA LEU A 390 -28.31 2.35 0.35
C LEU A 390 -29.49 2.93 -0.45
N SER A 391 -30.73 2.65 -0.06
CA SER A 391 -31.92 3.08 -0.79
C SER A 391 -32.25 4.56 -0.58
N GLN A 392 -31.80 5.13 0.55
CA GLN A 392 -32.03 6.52 0.91
C GLN A 392 -30.79 7.40 0.75
N LEU A 393 -29.65 6.85 0.33
CA LEU A 393 -28.35 7.56 0.29
C LEU A 393 -28.08 8.31 1.60
N ALA A 394 -28.41 7.69 2.73
CA ALA A 394 -28.33 8.29 4.05
C ALA A 394 -27.69 7.31 5.04
N CYS A 395 -26.87 7.85 5.96
CA CYS A 395 -26.36 7.14 7.13
C CYS A 395 -26.95 7.86 8.36
N PRO A 396 -27.87 7.24 9.12
CA PRO A 396 -28.57 7.92 10.22
C PRO A 396 -27.64 8.39 11.33
N GLU A 397 -26.54 7.68 11.58
CA GLU A 397 -25.55 7.98 12.61
C GLU A 397 -24.15 7.59 12.10
N PRO A 398 -23.25 8.56 11.82
CA PRO A 398 -21.90 8.29 11.32
C PRO A 398 -20.99 7.78 12.45
N GLU A 399 -21.32 6.61 13.01
CA GLU A 399 -20.38 5.86 13.82
C GLU A 399 -19.46 5.05 12.91
N SER A 400 -18.16 5.33 13.04
CA SER A 400 -17.02 4.70 12.34
C SER A 400 -17.23 3.24 11.90
N VAL A 401 -17.18 2.98 10.59
CA VAL A 401 -17.11 1.61 10.03
C VAL A 401 -15.75 1.00 10.35
N ALA A 402 -15.72 -0.23 10.83
CA ALA A 402 -14.48 -0.94 11.13
C ALA A 402 -14.36 -2.23 10.31
N MET A 403 -13.21 -2.41 9.67
CA MET A 403 -12.88 -3.64 8.95
C MET A 403 -11.66 -4.28 9.59
N ARG A 404 -11.81 -5.54 10.03
CA ARG A 404 -10.78 -6.29 10.74
C ARG A 404 -10.49 -7.61 10.06
N PHE A 405 -9.21 -7.91 9.89
CA PHE A 405 -8.74 -9.26 9.54
C PHE A 405 -8.03 -9.88 10.75
N GLY A 406 -8.49 -11.04 11.18
CA GLY A 406 -7.84 -11.81 12.25
C GLY A 406 -6.62 -12.58 11.75
N PRO A 407 -5.85 -13.22 12.65
CA PRO A 407 -4.65 -13.96 12.30
C PRO A 407 -4.96 -15.15 11.37
N PRO A 408 -4.10 -15.45 10.38
CA PRO A 408 -4.29 -16.60 9.50
C PRO A 408 -4.12 -17.91 10.26
N PHE A 409 -5.00 -18.88 10.01
CA PHE A 409 -4.93 -20.20 10.61
C PHE A 409 -5.17 -21.30 9.57
N ARG A 410 -4.74 -22.53 9.86
CA ARG A 410 -5.02 -23.71 9.02
C ARG A 410 -5.90 -24.68 9.79
N LEU A 411 -6.91 -25.21 9.10
CA LEU A 411 -7.81 -26.19 9.69
C LEU A 411 -7.16 -27.56 9.74
N ARG A 412 -7.19 -28.19 10.92
CA ARG A 412 -6.78 -29.58 11.16
C ARG A 412 -7.92 -30.28 11.89
N PRO A 413 -8.83 -30.97 11.18
CA PRO A 413 -9.95 -31.65 11.83
C PRO A 413 -9.43 -32.84 12.66
N PRO A 414 -10.08 -33.16 13.79
CA PRO A 414 -9.80 -34.38 14.55
C PRO A 414 -9.81 -35.62 13.65
N ALA A 415 -8.88 -36.55 13.87
CA ALA A 415 -8.68 -37.72 13.01
C ALA A 415 -9.94 -38.61 12.85
N ALA A 416 -10.84 -38.57 13.84
CA ALA A 416 -12.11 -39.27 13.83
C ALA A 416 -13.15 -38.68 12.86
N LEU A 417 -13.03 -37.41 12.48
CA LEU A 417 -13.95 -36.75 11.58
C LEU A 417 -13.52 -36.93 10.12
N ARG A 418 -14.42 -37.48 9.29
CA ARG A 418 -14.19 -37.66 7.85
C ARG A 418 -15.34 -37.11 7.01
N GLY A 419 -15.02 -36.80 5.75
CA GLY A 419 -16.00 -36.38 4.74
C GLY A 419 -16.83 -35.18 5.18
N GLY A 420 -18.15 -35.27 5.03
CA GLY A 420 -19.08 -34.17 5.34
C GLY A 420 -19.08 -33.74 6.81
N ARG A 421 -18.74 -34.62 7.76
CA ARG A 421 -18.60 -34.26 9.18
C ARG A 421 -17.40 -33.36 9.43
N ALA A 422 -16.26 -33.66 8.82
CA ALA A 422 -15.07 -32.81 8.89
C ALA A 422 -15.32 -31.44 8.25
N ALA A 423 -16.03 -31.38 7.12
CA ALA A 423 -16.38 -30.12 6.47
C ALA A 423 -17.29 -29.24 7.35
N ARG A 424 -18.30 -29.84 8.02
CA ARG A 424 -19.15 -29.10 8.97
C ARG A 424 -18.36 -28.57 10.15
N TRP A 425 -17.52 -29.41 10.78
CA TRP A 425 -16.65 -28.99 11.88
C TRP A 425 -15.73 -27.84 11.44
N ALA A 426 -15.11 -27.95 10.26
CA ALA A 426 -14.23 -26.92 9.73
C ALA A 426 -14.96 -25.60 9.48
N SER A 427 -16.18 -25.63 8.95
CA SER A 427 -17.01 -24.43 8.82
C SER A 427 -17.33 -23.79 10.17
N TRP A 428 -17.65 -24.57 11.20
CA TRP A 428 -17.88 -24.05 12.56
C TRP A 428 -16.61 -23.47 13.19
N ALA A 429 -15.46 -24.12 13.00
CA ALA A 429 -14.18 -23.59 13.45
C ALA A 429 -13.84 -22.23 12.77
N ILE A 430 -14.18 -22.07 11.49
CA ILE A 430 -14.06 -20.78 10.81
C ILE A 430 -14.98 -19.73 11.45
N MET A 431 -16.25 -20.09 11.69
CA MET A 431 -17.20 -19.17 12.33
C MET A 431 -16.77 -18.74 13.72
N HIS A 432 -16.15 -19.64 14.49
CA HIS A 432 -15.61 -19.31 15.79
C HIS A 432 -14.50 -18.24 15.72
N GLU A 433 -13.60 -18.34 14.75
CA GLU A 433 -12.56 -17.31 14.56
C GLU A 433 -13.13 -15.99 14.03
N ILE A 434 -14.23 -16.02 13.26
CA ILE A 434 -14.98 -14.80 12.89
C ILE A 434 -15.65 -14.18 14.11
N ALA A 435 -16.29 -14.99 14.96
CA ALA A 435 -16.98 -14.54 16.16
C ALA A 435 -16.04 -13.82 17.14
N ARG A 436 -14.80 -14.26 17.26
CA ARG A 436 -13.77 -13.59 18.09
C ARG A 436 -13.42 -12.17 17.65
N LEU A 437 -13.74 -11.79 16.41
CA LEU A 437 -13.52 -10.44 15.90
C LEU A 437 -14.72 -9.50 16.14
N LEU A 438 -15.85 -10.07 16.59
CA LEU A 438 -17.10 -9.37 16.83
C LEU A 438 -17.28 -9.05 18.32
N PRO A 439 -18.12 -8.06 18.65
CA PRO A 439 -18.64 -7.88 20.00
C PRO A 439 -19.43 -9.11 20.46
N GLU A 440 -19.41 -9.42 21.77
CA GLU A 440 -20.08 -10.60 22.34
C GLU A 440 -21.57 -10.69 21.99
N SER A 441 -22.25 -9.54 21.90
CA SER A 441 -23.66 -9.45 21.52
C SER A 441 -23.97 -10.01 20.12
N ALA A 442 -23.04 -9.92 19.18
CA ALA A 442 -23.24 -10.36 17.79
C ALA A 442 -23.04 -11.87 17.60
N SER A 443 -22.35 -12.54 18.52
CA SER A 443 -22.12 -14.00 18.50
C SER A 443 -23.04 -14.80 19.43
N ALA A 444 -23.77 -14.14 20.33
CA ALA A 444 -24.55 -14.79 21.38
C ALA A 444 -25.55 -15.84 20.88
N ALA A 445 -26.19 -15.61 19.73
CA ALA A 445 -27.22 -16.50 19.20
C ALA A 445 -26.70 -17.89 18.76
N ILE A 446 -25.42 -18.00 18.41
CA ILE A 446 -24.79 -19.25 17.98
C ILE A 446 -23.73 -19.75 18.97
N ALA A 447 -23.53 -19.06 20.09
CA ALA A 447 -22.54 -19.43 21.11
C ALA A 447 -22.69 -20.89 21.61
N PRO A 448 -23.90 -21.41 21.90
CA PRO A 448 -24.05 -22.80 22.35
C PRO A 448 -23.58 -23.83 21.31
N GLU A 449 -23.80 -23.52 20.03
CA GLU A 449 -23.45 -24.40 18.93
C GLU A 449 -21.96 -24.27 18.58
N LEU A 450 -21.40 -23.07 18.69
CA LEU A 450 -19.96 -22.85 18.61
C LEU A 450 -19.23 -23.69 19.66
N GLU A 451 -19.66 -23.62 20.92
CA GLU A 451 -19.08 -24.39 22.04
C GLU A 451 -19.18 -25.91 21.79
N GLN A 452 -20.30 -26.40 21.25
CA GLN A 452 -20.45 -27.82 20.92
C GLN A 452 -19.42 -28.31 19.89
N PHE A 453 -19.06 -27.47 18.91
CA PHE A 453 -18.13 -27.84 17.84
C PHE A 453 -16.67 -27.49 18.14
N THR A 454 -16.39 -26.60 19.10
CA THR A 454 -15.03 -26.19 19.49
C THR A 454 -14.57 -26.72 20.86
N GLY A 455 -15.49 -27.20 21.70
CA GLY A 455 -15.27 -27.68 23.06
C GLY A 455 -14.45 -28.97 23.21
N ASP A 456 -13.90 -29.49 22.11
CA ASP A 456 -12.98 -30.64 22.08
C ASP A 456 -11.49 -30.19 22.07
N ARG A 457 -11.19 -29.10 22.77
CA ARG A 457 -9.82 -28.63 23.05
C ARG A 457 -9.50 -28.79 24.54
N SER A 458 -9.16 -30.02 24.91
CA SER A 458 -8.27 -30.32 26.04
C SER A 458 -6.91 -30.75 25.52
#